data_AF-A0A6V2ENY5-F1
#
_entry.id   AF-A0A6V2ENY5-F1
#
_cell.length_a   1.000
_cell.length_b   1.000
_cell.length_c   1.000
_cell.angle_alpha   90.00
_cell.angle_beta   90.00
_cell.angle_gamma   90.00
#
_symmetry.space_group_name_H-M   'P 1'
#
loop_
_entity.id
_entity.type
_entity.pdbx_description
1 polymer ?
#
loop_
_entity_poly.entity_id
_entity_poly.type
_entity_poly.pdbx_seq_one_letter_code
_entity_poly.pdbx_strand_id
1 'polypeptide(L)'
;METTPIDTSSHSHSDWVRDVAWAPAVVPGIDVIASCSEDRTVLVWTQKAGEGEEGEPGPWQPTLLNTFEEPVWKLSWSVTGNILAVSSGDSTVTLWKAGLDGTWSQVDTVDDVGGGGAAGTGAQPGAPAEGQ
;
A
#
# COMPACT_ATOMS: atom_id res chain seq x y z
N MET A 1 -2.50 1.87 -34.82
CA MET A 1 -1.91 1.56 -33.51
C MET A 1 -3.08 1.47 -32.56
N GLU A 2 -3.66 0.27 -32.43
CA GLU A 2 -4.78 0.01 -31.54
C GLU A 2 -4.24 -0.09 -30.12
N THR A 3 -4.53 0.92 -29.30
CA THR A 3 -4.27 0.88 -27.86
C THR A 3 -5.26 -0.11 -27.27
N THR A 4 -4.84 -1.36 -27.07
CA THR A 4 -5.64 -2.33 -26.33
C THR A 4 -5.88 -1.77 -24.92
N PRO A 5 -7.13 -1.60 -24.48
CA PRO A 5 -7.39 -1.23 -23.10
C PRO A 5 -6.88 -2.38 -22.24
N ILE A 6 -5.89 -2.09 -21.40
CA ILE A 6 -5.49 -2.97 -20.31
C ILE A 6 -6.73 -3.19 -19.44
N ASP A 7 -7.31 -4.39 -19.54
CA ASP A 7 -8.43 -4.80 -18.71
C ASP A 7 -7.94 -4.88 -17.26
N THR A 8 -8.25 -3.83 -16.50
CA THR A 8 -7.83 -3.64 -15.10
C THR A 8 -8.91 -4.07 -14.11
N SER A 9 -9.97 -4.75 -14.58
CA SER A 9 -11.26 -4.83 -13.89
C SER A 9 -11.33 -5.76 -12.66
N SER A 10 -10.26 -6.46 -12.27
CA SER A 10 -10.32 -7.38 -11.12
C SER A 10 -9.67 -6.87 -9.83
N HIS A 11 -8.88 -5.79 -9.87
CA HIS A 11 -8.12 -5.31 -8.70
C HIS A 11 -8.08 -3.77 -8.61
N SER A 12 -9.07 -3.09 -9.16
CA SER A 12 -9.17 -1.63 -9.18
C SER A 12 -9.95 -1.09 -7.97
N HIS A 13 -9.59 0.11 -7.51
CA HIS A 13 -10.41 0.87 -6.57
C HIS A 13 -11.84 1.03 -7.08
N SER A 14 -12.82 0.92 -6.17
CA SER A 14 -14.25 1.02 -6.49
C SER A 14 -14.76 2.47 -6.47
N ASP A 15 -13.93 3.42 -6.03
CA ASP A 15 -14.24 4.83 -5.92
C ASP A 15 -13.01 5.71 -6.27
N TRP A 16 -13.14 7.03 -6.16
CA TRP A 16 -12.10 8.00 -6.49
C TRP A 16 -10.79 7.73 -5.78
N VAL A 17 -9.73 7.58 -6.58
CA VAL A 17 -8.36 7.55 -6.08
C VAL A 17 -8.01 8.95 -5.57
N ARG A 18 -7.72 9.04 -4.28
CA ARG A 18 -7.44 10.32 -3.60
C ARG A 18 -5.98 10.72 -3.74
N ASP A 19 -5.09 9.73 -3.68
CA ASP A 19 -3.66 9.94 -3.74
C ASP A 19 -2.93 8.71 -4.27
N VAL A 20 -1.78 8.95 -4.89
CA VAL A 20 -0.86 7.92 -5.36
C VAL A 20 0.55 8.35 -5.00
N ALA A 21 1.31 7.47 -4.38
CA ALA A 21 2.67 7.75 -3.94
C ALA A 21 3.62 6.66 -4.44
N TRP A 22 4.71 7.07 -5.08
CA TRP A 22 5.77 6.16 -5.54
C TRP A 22 6.79 5.97 -4.43
N ALA A 23 7.12 4.72 -4.11
CA ALA A 23 8.22 4.43 -3.20
C ALA A 23 9.56 4.75 -3.89
N PRO A 24 10.56 5.28 -3.16
CA PRO A 24 11.90 5.37 -3.69
C PRO A 24 12.41 3.97 -4.08
N ALA A 25 13.16 3.87 -5.19
CA ALA A 25 13.74 2.61 -5.67
C ALA A 25 14.89 2.15 -4.76
N VAL A 26 14.54 1.59 -3.60
CA VAL A 26 15.49 1.07 -2.61
C VAL A 26 16.11 -0.23 -3.09
N VAL A 27 15.33 -1.05 -3.80
CA VAL A 27 15.77 -2.32 -4.38
C VAL A 27 15.80 -2.18 -5.90
N PRO A 28 16.96 -2.31 -6.55
CA PRO A 28 17.05 -2.27 -8.01
C PRO A 28 16.16 -3.35 -8.63
N GLY A 29 15.33 -2.95 -9.61
CA GLY A 29 14.41 -3.86 -10.28
C GLY A 29 13.14 -4.21 -9.49
N ILE A 30 12.86 -3.53 -8.38
CA ILE A 30 11.55 -3.58 -7.72
C ILE A 30 11.01 -2.17 -7.57
N ASP A 31 9.94 -1.89 -8.29
CA ASP A 31 9.18 -0.65 -8.17
C ASP A 31 7.94 -0.90 -7.32
N VAL A 32 7.66 0.04 -6.42
CA VAL A 32 6.51 -0.05 -5.51
C VAL A 32 5.74 1.28 -5.55
N ILE A 33 4.43 1.19 -5.71
CA ILE A 33 3.52 2.33 -5.69
C ILE A 33 2.43 2.02 -4.66
N ALA A 34 1.98 3.03 -3.92
CA ALA A 34 0.79 2.94 -3.08
C ALA A 34 -0.30 3.84 -3.67
N SER A 35 -1.53 3.35 -3.71
CA SER A 35 -2.72 4.12 -4.07
C SER A 35 -3.77 4.03 -2.98
N CYS A 36 -4.43 5.14 -2.69
CA CYS A 36 -5.55 5.18 -1.75
C CYS A 36 -6.81 5.70 -2.43
N SER A 37 -7.95 5.21 -1.99
CA SER A 37 -9.24 5.62 -2.54
C SER A 37 -10.24 5.97 -1.44
N GLU A 38 -11.27 6.71 -1.86
CA GLU A 38 -12.45 7.02 -1.07
C GLU A 38 -13.26 5.76 -0.72
N ASP A 39 -13.00 4.64 -1.40
CA ASP A 39 -13.52 3.31 -1.05
C ASP A 39 -12.97 2.75 0.28
N ARG A 40 -12.06 3.49 0.93
CA ARG A 40 -11.38 3.17 2.20
C ARG A 40 -10.34 2.06 2.09
N THR A 41 -9.89 1.76 0.88
CA THR A 41 -8.84 0.77 0.64
C THR A 41 -7.53 1.46 0.28
N VAL A 42 -6.43 0.84 0.71
CA VAL A 42 -5.09 1.17 0.24
C VAL A 42 -4.54 -0.05 -0.47
N LEU A 43 -4.16 0.16 -1.74
CA LEU A 43 -3.52 -0.86 -2.57
C LEU A 43 -2.04 -0.53 -2.70
N VAL A 44 -1.21 -1.54 -2.55
CA VAL A 44 0.22 -1.47 -2.87
C VAL A 44 0.47 -2.26 -4.14
N TRP A 45 0.98 -1.59 -5.14
CA TRP A 45 1.35 -2.12 -6.43
C TRP A 45 2.84 -2.40 -6.42
N THR A 46 3.21 -3.67 -6.60
CA THR A 46 4.61 -4.06 -6.74
C THR A 46 4.88 -4.53 -8.15
N GLN A 47 5.93 -4.00 -8.76
CA GLN A 47 6.41 -4.39 -10.07
C GLN A 47 7.84 -4.89 -9.93
N LYS A 48 8.07 -6.15 -10.28
CA LYS A 48 9.42 -6.74 -10.32
C LYS A 48 9.88 -6.75 -11.77
N ALA A 49 11.09 -6.28 -12.03
CA ALA A 49 11.76 -6.47 -13.30
C ALA A 49 11.84 -7.99 -13.56
N GLY A 50 11.32 -8.43 -14.70
CA GLY A 50 11.34 -9.84 -15.05
C GLY A 50 12.77 -10.29 -15.33
N GLU A 51 13.09 -11.54 -15.01
CA GLU A 51 14.33 -12.20 -15.45
C GLU A 51 14.33 -12.52 -16.97
N GLY A 52 13.29 -12.10 -17.70
CA GLY A 52 13.14 -12.30 -19.15
C GLY A 52 14.05 -11.40 -19.97
N GLU A 53 14.32 -11.82 -21.21
CA GLU A 53 15.13 -11.09 -22.17
C GLU A 53 14.56 -9.67 -22.39
N GLU A 54 15.45 -8.67 -22.38
CA GLU A 54 15.20 -7.27 -22.73
C GLU A 54 14.63 -6.32 -21.65
N GLY A 55 14.96 -6.46 -20.37
CA GLY A 55 14.86 -5.31 -19.42
C GLY A 55 13.47 -4.68 -19.25
N GLU A 56 12.43 -5.38 -19.70
CA GLU A 56 11.04 -4.96 -19.58
C GLU A 56 10.56 -5.17 -18.14
N PRO A 57 9.88 -4.17 -17.56
CA PRO A 57 9.37 -4.30 -16.21
C PRO A 57 8.20 -5.29 -16.20
N GLY A 58 8.15 -6.18 -15.20
CA GLY A 58 7.08 -7.19 -15.09
C GLY A 58 5.69 -6.57 -14.88
N PRO A 59 4.61 -7.36 -14.85
CA PRO A 59 3.27 -6.83 -14.59
C PRO A 59 3.18 -6.24 -13.17
N TRP A 60 2.42 -5.15 -13.02
CA TRP A 60 2.07 -4.60 -11.71
C TRP A 60 1.17 -5.57 -10.95
N GLN A 61 1.58 -5.93 -9.74
CA GLN A 61 0.82 -6.79 -8.85
C GLN A 61 0.18 -5.95 -7.74
N PRO A 62 -1.16 -5.74 -7.77
CA PRO A 62 -1.88 -5.09 -6.68
C PRO A 62 -1.98 -6.03 -5.47
N THR A 63 -1.68 -5.49 -4.30
CA THR A 63 -1.86 -6.14 -3.01
C THR A 63 -2.69 -5.22 -2.12
N LEU A 64 -3.77 -5.74 -1.53
CA LEU A 64 -4.52 -4.99 -0.53
C LEU A 64 -3.68 -4.87 0.74
N LEU A 65 -3.28 -3.63 1.07
CA LEU A 65 -2.52 -3.34 2.28
C LEU A 65 -3.42 -3.40 3.49
N ASN A 66 -4.51 -2.63 3.48
CA ASN A 66 -5.53 -2.65 4.53
C ASN A 66 -6.81 -1.94 4.06
N THR A 67 -7.91 -2.23 4.76
CA THR A 67 -9.16 -1.50 4.65
C THR A 67 -9.37 -0.67 5.92
N PHE A 68 -9.62 0.62 5.75
CA PHE A 68 -9.84 1.59 6.82
C PHE A 68 -11.33 1.79 7.08
N GLU A 69 -11.69 2.30 8.25
CA GLU A 69 -13.08 2.64 8.57
C GLU A 69 -13.54 3.93 7.88
N GLU A 70 -12.60 4.87 7.71
CA GLU A 70 -12.79 6.18 7.09
C GLU A 70 -11.99 6.33 5.78
N PRO A 71 -12.39 7.25 4.87
CA PRO A 71 -11.69 7.51 3.62
C PRO A 71 -10.23 7.90 3.85
N VAL A 72 -9.34 7.39 3.00
CA VAL A 72 -7.91 7.72 3.05
C VAL A 72 -7.63 8.89 2.12
N TRP A 73 -7.05 9.95 2.66
CA TRP A 73 -6.86 11.21 1.93
C TRP A 73 -5.49 11.33 1.28
N LYS A 74 -4.46 10.83 1.96
CA LYS A 74 -3.06 11.02 1.59
C LYS A 74 -2.19 9.83 1.92
N LEU A 75 -1.21 9.60 1.05
CA LEU A 75 -0.17 8.59 1.18
C LEU A 75 1.20 9.25 1.07
N SER A 76 2.14 8.84 1.93
CA SER A 76 3.52 9.34 1.85
C SER A 76 4.52 8.24 2.16
N TRP A 77 5.47 8.03 1.25
CA TRP A 77 6.56 7.09 1.46
C TRP A 77 7.69 7.73 2.24
N SER A 78 8.25 6.96 3.17
CA SER A 78 9.57 7.26 3.73
C SER A 78 10.62 7.24 2.63
N VAL A 79 11.62 8.12 2.75
CA VAL A 79 12.80 8.14 1.86
C VAL A 79 13.59 6.84 1.90
N THR A 80 13.42 6.04 2.95
CA THR A 80 14.01 4.70 3.07
C THR A 80 13.19 3.62 2.39
N GLY A 81 12.03 3.94 1.80
CA GLY A 81 11.12 3.05 1.08
C GLY A 81 10.48 1.93 1.90
N ASN A 82 10.77 1.84 3.20
CA ASN A 82 10.30 0.74 4.05
C ASN A 82 9.04 1.08 4.84
N ILE A 83 8.66 2.36 4.93
CA ILE A 83 7.53 2.84 5.71
C ILE A 83 6.63 3.69 4.82
N LEU A 84 5.32 3.44 4.90
CA LEU A 84 4.26 4.20 4.27
C LEU A 84 3.42 4.87 5.37
N ALA A 85 3.27 6.18 5.30
CA ALA A 85 2.33 6.92 6.12
C ALA A 85 1.00 7.07 5.38
N VAL A 86 -0.10 6.74 6.08
CA VAL A 86 -1.46 6.74 5.54
C VAL A 86 -2.30 7.65 6.42
N SER A 87 -2.86 8.72 5.85
CA SER A 87 -3.75 9.64 6.56
C SER A 87 -5.21 9.31 6.26
N SER A 88 -5.96 8.97 7.30
CA SER A 88 -7.38 8.66 7.27
C SER A 88 -8.24 9.85 7.69
N GLY A 89 -9.51 9.82 7.30
CA GLY A 89 -10.49 10.87 7.61
C GLY A 89 -10.89 10.97 9.10
N ASP A 90 -10.46 10.02 9.91
CA ASP A 90 -10.65 9.96 11.36
C ASP A 90 -9.68 10.87 12.15
N SER A 91 -8.92 11.73 11.46
CA SER A 91 -7.86 12.57 12.04
C SER A 91 -6.68 11.77 12.61
N THR A 92 -6.51 10.52 12.18
CA THR A 92 -5.36 9.70 12.51
C THR A 92 -4.46 9.47 11.30
N VAL A 93 -3.20 9.16 11.57
CA VAL A 93 -2.19 8.78 10.59
C VAL A 93 -1.60 7.45 11.02
N THR A 94 -1.80 6.42 10.21
CA THR A 94 -1.21 5.10 10.47
C THR A 94 0.09 4.94 9.70
N LEU A 95 1.09 4.36 10.36
CA LEU A 95 2.37 4.01 9.77
C LEU A 95 2.39 2.52 9.47
N TRP A 96 2.73 2.19 8.24
CA TRP A 96 2.77 0.82 7.73
C TRP A 96 4.18 0.48 7.29
N LYS A 97 4.68 -0.68 7.71
CA LYS A 97 6.00 -1.16 7.32
C LYS A 97 5.88 -2.45 6.52
N ALA A 98 6.59 -2.50 5.40
CA ALA A 98 6.76 -3.71 4.61
C ALA A 98 7.77 -4.65 5.29
N GLY A 99 7.34 -5.88 5.54
CA GLY A 99 8.20 -6.99 5.90
C GLY A 99 9.01 -7.50 4.69
N LEU A 100 10.11 -8.21 4.97
CA LEU A 100 10.94 -8.85 3.95
C LEU A 100 10.21 -9.95 3.17
N ASP A 101 9.15 -10.48 3.77
CA ASP A 101 8.21 -11.46 3.23
C ASP A 101 7.10 -10.83 2.37
N GLY A 102 7.09 -9.48 2.24
CA GLY A 102 6.08 -8.75 1.49
C GLY A 102 4.76 -8.57 2.23
N THR A 103 4.68 -8.95 3.52
CA THR A 103 3.53 -8.61 4.35
C THR A 103 3.63 -7.17 4.86
N TRP A 104 2.47 -6.52 4.99
CA TRP A 104 2.36 -5.18 5.52
C TRP A 104 1.88 -5.24 6.96
N SER A 105 2.58 -4.53 7.84
CA SER A 105 2.23 -4.45 9.26
C SER A 105 2.08 -3.00 9.70
N GLN A 106 1.00 -2.71 10.41
CA GLN A 106 0.82 -1.43 11.08
C GLN A 106 1.83 -1.33 12.24
N VAL A 107 2.65 -0.29 12.21
CA VAL A 107 3.71 -0.03 13.19
C VAL A 107 3.23 0.96 14.25
N ASP A 108 2.51 1.99 13.81
CA ASP A 108 2.10 3.07 14.70
C ASP A 108 0.83 3.76 14.20
N THR A 109 0.17 4.47 15.11
CA THR A 109 -0.96 5.36 14.82
C THR A 109 -0.69 6.68 15.52
N VAL A 110 -0.71 7.76 14.76
CA VAL A 110 -0.50 9.12 15.23
C VAL A 110 -1.83 9.87 15.15
N ASP A 111 -2.29 10.38 16.29
CA ASP A 111 -3.51 11.19 16.39
C ASP A 111 -3.21 12.58 17.00
N ASP A 112 -4.06 13.56 16.69
CA ASP A 112 -3.91 14.97 17.11
C ASP A 112 -4.20 15.20 18.61
N VAL A 113 -4.54 14.16 19.38
CA VAL A 113 -4.78 14.28 20.81
C VAL A 113 -3.42 14.49 21.50
N GLY A 114 -3.03 15.76 21.62
CA GLY A 114 -1.79 16.17 22.24
C GLY A 114 -1.62 15.56 23.63
N GLY A 115 -0.75 14.55 23.73
CA GLY A 115 -0.31 14.01 25.01
C GLY A 115 -0.16 12.50 25.04
N GLY A 116 1.06 12.04 24.79
CA GLY A 116 1.65 10.81 25.35
C GLY A 116 0.74 9.61 25.53
N GLY A 117 0.82 8.65 24.61
CA GLY A 117 0.29 7.33 24.85
C GLY A 117 0.49 6.43 23.66
N ALA A 118 1.48 5.55 23.76
CA ALA A 118 1.57 4.39 22.89
C ALA A 118 0.24 3.62 22.95
N ALA A 119 -0.56 3.71 21.90
CA ALA A 119 -1.67 2.80 21.67
C ALA A 119 -1.22 1.81 20.60
N GLY A 120 -0.45 0.82 21.05
CA GLY A 120 -0.27 -0.40 20.28
C GLY A 120 -1.61 -1.10 20.11
N THR A 121 -2.35 -0.76 19.07
CA THR A 121 -3.43 -1.59 18.54
C THR A 121 -2.82 -2.46 17.46
N GLY A 122 -2.25 -3.58 17.91
CA GLY A 122 -1.91 -4.69 17.04
C GLY A 122 -3.19 -5.21 16.38
N ALA A 123 -3.45 -4.76 15.15
CA ALA A 123 -4.33 -5.44 14.22
C ALA A 123 -3.44 -6.25 13.28
N GLN A 124 -3.13 -7.49 13.65
CA GLN A 124 -2.71 -8.51 12.68
C GLN A 124 -3.94 -8.85 11.83
N PRO A 125 -3.93 -8.63 10.50
CA PRO A 125 -4.81 -9.39 9.63
C PRO A 125 -4.33 -10.84 9.68
N GLY A 126 -5.17 -11.71 10.20
CA GLY A 126 -4.90 -13.14 10.31
C GLY A 126 -4.48 -13.71 8.95
N ALA A 127 -3.39 -14.48 8.97
CA ALA A 127 -3.00 -15.34 7.87
C ALA A 127 -4.19 -16.19 7.40
N PRO A 128 -4.36 -16.43 6.09
CA PRO A 128 -5.30 -17.44 5.62
C PRO A 128 -4.87 -18.80 6.16
N ALA A 129 -5.82 -19.50 6.77
CA ALA A 129 -5.65 -20.85 7.29
C ALA A 129 -5.27 -21.81 6.15
N GLU A 130 -4.05 -22.36 6.19
CA GLU A 130 -3.76 -23.63 5.53
C GLU A 130 -4.32 -24.78 6.37
N GLY A 131 -5.08 -25.66 5.72
CA GLY A 131 -5.30 -27.02 6.22
C GLY A 131 -6.74 -27.54 6.12
N GLN A 132 -7.10 -28.12 4.97
CA GLN A 132 -7.34 -29.57 4.82
C GLN A 132 -7.50 -29.97 3.35
#